data_AF-A0A8B8C079-F1
#
_entry.id   AF-A0A8B8C079-F1
#
_cell.length_a   1.000
_cell.length_b   1.000
_cell.length_c   1.000
_cell.angle_alpha   90.00
_cell.angle_beta   90.00
_cell.angle_gamma   90.00
#
_symmetry.space_group_name_H-M   'P 1'
#
loop_
_entity.id
_entity.type
_entity.pdbx_description
1 polymer ?
#
loop_
_entity_poly.entity_id
_entity_poly.type
_entity_poly.pdbx_seq_one_letter_code
_entity_poly.pdbx_strand_id
1 'polypeptide(L)'
;MAGFISQQFLDTIEKRNFWSIETLTKHVAPGPVRNCFDTLVPPNELASVLNSNIDIVRDLWKNKHILKKDQLNILFGVPGVKIPDWAPDLSKKPGSSSKDFDITLMVCILRNFKLVPAPTSGWDILPQSSENSIGANLARIKYYRNYVSHSSNSETDDKTFQDIWATLKKALSEISSGTTDTIVHDIESIDFDQTDIDIDELIKQIQKDIEIIQTELQFCRNLKENTSSVVEGWRENLKIFYKSKGTEKVVDEIKENQVVLIIGNSGTGKTTAMHHASLQLSEDGFEIIPVTSPTAIPSQRESLQKQLFVIDDVVGPYRVNKMETDLWDRLRDRILVAFKEKNAKLLMTSRRQVHEDITQILSTMFDLKIVDLDSNELALSKHERKGMLQAYLENVSMHIDAMQMTKMCSTKIAFPLLCRMFTANENFLREKANFFRSPSVLFQQELDSLQKYNERMYCVLVLLLFFDVKELQCIFDIQRKIERRDVYALVLSACDVPEGISRNSLKNIYY
;
A
#
# COMPACT_ATOMS: atom_id res chain seq x y z
N MET A 1 33.48 5.22 6.95
CA MET A 1 34.37 4.51 7.90
C MET A 1 33.52 3.51 8.67
N ALA A 2 33.24 2.36 8.07
CA ALA A 2 32.77 1.20 8.82
C ALA A 2 34.04 0.54 9.38
N GLY A 3 34.21 0.58 10.69
CA GLY A 3 35.35 -0.03 11.35
C GLY A 3 35.28 -1.53 11.18
N PHE A 4 36.24 -2.07 10.45
CA PHE A 4 36.54 -3.49 10.36
C PHE A 4 36.80 -4.03 11.78
N ILE A 5 36.04 -5.04 12.22
CA ILE A 5 36.44 -5.88 13.36
C ILE A 5 37.16 -7.06 12.72
N SER A 6 38.50 -7.00 12.65
CA SER A 6 39.30 -8.18 12.32
C SER A 6 39.41 -9.08 13.56
N GLN A 7 39.62 -10.38 13.36
CA GLN A 7 39.86 -11.38 14.43
C GLN A 7 41.01 -11.01 15.41
N GLN A 8 41.79 -9.95 15.16
CA GLN A 8 42.79 -9.42 16.10
C GLN A 8 42.23 -8.45 17.17
N PHE A 9 40.95 -8.06 17.12
CA PHE A 9 40.40 -7.00 17.99
C PHE A 9 39.85 -7.45 19.36
N LEU A 10 39.71 -8.75 19.63
CA LEU A 10 39.11 -9.28 20.87
C LEU A 10 39.97 -10.42 21.50
N ASP A 11 41.28 -10.31 21.31
CA ASP A 11 42.29 -11.26 21.78
C ASP A 11 42.46 -11.28 23.31
N THR A 12 42.07 -10.21 24.00
CA THR A 12 42.11 -10.11 25.47
C THR A 12 40.73 -9.98 26.08
N ILE A 13 40.60 -10.40 27.35
CA ILE A 13 39.38 -10.25 28.14
C ILE A 13 39.01 -8.77 28.24
N GLU A 14 40.00 -7.89 28.39
CA GLU A 14 39.79 -6.45 28.53
C GLU A 14 39.17 -5.81 27.28
N LYS A 15 39.53 -6.28 26.08
CA LYS A 15 38.90 -5.83 24.83
C LYS A 15 37.48 -6.38 24.67
N ARG A 16 37.25 -7.63 25.07
CA ARG A 16 35.90 -8.25 25.09
C ARG A 16 34.95 -7.50 26.04
N ASN A 17 35.44 -7.13 27.22
CA ASN A 17 34.71 -6.31 28.18
C ASN A 17 34.35 -4.94 27.62
N PHE A 18 35.33 -4.25 27.02
CA PHE A 18 35.11 -2.94 26.41
C PHE A 18 34.09 -3.03 25.27
N TRP A 19 34.23 -4.01 24.38
CA TRP A 19 33.29 -4.27 23.29
C TRP A 19 31.87 -4.52 23.81
N SER A 20 31.71 -5.23 24.92
CA SER A 20 30.40 -5.48 25.52
C SER A 20 29.74 -4.17 25.97
N ILE A 21 30.48 -3.32 26.70
CA ILE A 21 29.97 -2.00 27.14
C ILE A 21 29.67 -1.11 25.92
N GLU A 22 30.54 -1.10 24.92
CA GLU A 22 30.37 -0.34 23.70
C GLU A 22 29.11 -0.78 22.94
N THR A 23 28.91 -2.08 22.79
CA THR A 23 27.74 -2.67 22.14
C THR A 23 26.46 -2.29 22.86
N LEU A 24 26.45 -2.43 24.19
CA LEU A 24 25.29 -2.09 25.01
C LEU A 24 24.94 -0.59 24.90
N THR A 25 25.94 0.29 24.94
CA THR A 25 25.72 1.74 24.90
C THR A 25 25.44 2.30 23.51
N LYS A 26 26.01 1.73 22.44
CA LYS A 26 25.83 2.20 21.06
C LYS A 26 24.65 1.57 20.35
N HIS A 27 24.33 0.31 20.62
CA HIS A 27 23.33 -0.44 19.85
C HIS A 27 22.05 -0.72 20.65
N VAL A 28 22.14 -0.97 21.95
CA VAL A 28 20.95 -1.27 22.78
C VAL A 28 20.35 -0.02 23.39
N ALA A 29 21.15 0.78 24.11
CA ALA A 29 20.68 1.94 24.86
C ALA A 29 19.90 3.03 24.07
N PRO A 30 20.17 3.31 22.78
CA PRO A 30 19.44 4.35 22.05
C PRO A 30 17.93 4.09 21.94
N GLY A 31 17.50 2.83 21.84
CA GLY A 31 16.09 2.46 21.73
C GLY A 31 15.28 2.82 22.97
N PRO A 32 15.61 2.27 24.15
CA PRO A 32 14.95 2.58 25.41
C PRO A 32 14.99 4.07 25.79
N VAL A 33 16.14 4.73 25.58
CA VAL A 33 16.27 6.17 25.85
C VAL A 33 15.32 6.97 24.94
N ARG A 34 15.19 6.58 23.67
CA ARG A 34 14.24 7.21 22.75
C ARG A 34 12.79 6.97 23.15
N ASN A 35 12.44 5.74 23.54
CA ASN A 35 11.07 5.46 24.00
C ASN A 35 10.72 6.29 25.24
N CYS A 36 11.65 6.42 26.19
CA CYS A 36 11.50 7.31 27.35
C CYS A 36 11.35 8.78 26.93
N PHE A 37 12.15 9.22 25.95
CA PHE A 37 12.05 10.58 25.39
C PHE A 37 10.69 10.82 24.72
N ASP A 38 10.25 9.93 23.83
CA ASP A 38 9.01 10.05 23.06
C ASP A 38 7.77 9.96 23.96
N THR A 39 7.87 9.32 25.14
CA THR A 39 6.80 9.33 26.15
C THR A 39 6.62 10.72 26.78
N LEU A 40 7.71 11.47 26.97
CA LEU A 40 7.69 12.81 27.55
C LEU A 40 7.51 13.91 26.49
N VAL A 41 7.93 13.63 25.25
CA VAL A 41 7.82 14.52 24.10
C VAL A 41 7.27 13.69 22.93
N PRO A 42 5.93 13.56 22.83
CA PRO A 42 5.31 12.80 21.74
C PRO A 42 5.81 13.25 20.37
N PRO A 43 6.06 12.35 19.39
CA PRO A 43 6.63 12.71 18.10
C PRO A 43 5.84 13.77 17.32
N ASN A 44 4.52 13.81 17.47
CA ASN A 44 3.63 14.82 16.89
C ASN A 44 3.72 16.19 17.59
N GLU A 45 4.19 16.25 18.84
CA GLU A 45 4.35 17.48 19.62
C GLU A 45 5.79 18.00 19.62
N LEU A 46 6.76 17.19 19.18
CA LEU A 46 8.19 17.50 19.18
C LEU A 46 8.50 18.89 18.59
N ALA A 47 7.90 19.23 17.46
CA ALA A 47 8.09 20.52 16.82
C ALA A 47 7.58 21.69 17.68
N SER A 48 6.43 21.51 18.33
CA SER A 48 5.86 22.50 19.25
C SER A 48 6.76 22.71 20.47
N VAL A 49 7.20 21.62 21.09
CA VAL A 49 8.12 21.65 22.26
C VAL A 49 9.43 22.34 21.91
N LEU A 50 10.03 22.04 20.76
CA LEU A 50 11.26 22.70 20.29
C LEU A 50 11.05 24.20 20.05
N ASN A 51 9.96 24.58 19.39
CA ASN A 51 9.63 25.98 19.13
C ASN A 51 9.40 26.78 20.42
N SER A 52 8.68 26.21 21.39
CA SER A 52 8.41 26.85 22.69
C SER A 52 9.66 27.05 23.54
N ASN A 53 10.73 26.28 23.30
CA ASN A 53 11.98 26.34 24.05
C ASN A 53 13.16 26.88 23.20
N ILE A 54 12.87 27.61 22.12
CA ILE A 54 13.89 28.07 21.18
C ILE A 54 14.95 28.98 21.82
N ASP A 55 14.58 29.77 22.84
CA ASP A 55 15.54 30.60 23.59
C ASP A 55 16.52 29.77 24.42
N ILE A 56 16.08 28.62 24.94
CA ILE A 56 16.95 27.67 25.64
C ILE A 56 17.91 27.03 24.63
N VAL A 57 17.41 26.63 23.46
CA VAL A 57 18.26 26.12 22.37
C VAL A 57 19.31 27.16 21.95
N ARG A 58 18.92 28.44 21.84
CA ARG A 58 19.84 29.56 21.55
C ARG A 58 20.92 29.67 22.62
N ASP A 59 20.56 29.62 23.90
CA ASP A 59 21.50 29.70 25.02
C ASP A 59 22.49 28.53 25.03
N LEU A 60 21.98 27.30 24.79
CA LEU A 60 22.79 26.09 24.71
C LEU A 60 23.80 26.12 23.55
N TRP A 61 23.46 26.78 22.45
CA TRP A 61 24.35 26.94 21.30
C TRP A 61 25.32 28.11 21.45
N LYS A 62 24.81 29.32 21.66
CA LYS A 62 25.58 30.57 21.60
C LYS A 62 26.39 30.86 22.86
N ASN A 63 25.82 30.57 24.04
CA ASN A 63 26.42 30.99 25.31
C ASN A 63 27.14 29.82 26.00
N LYS A 64 26.53 28.63 26.00
CA LYS A 64 27.05 27.46 26.71
C LYS A 64 27.88 26.51 25.86
N HIS A 65 27.79 26.62 24.53
CA HIS A 65 28.49 25.75 23.57
C HIS A 65 28.30 24.24 23.84
N ILE A 66 27.12 23.85 24.35
CA ILE A 66 26.78 22.45 24.66
C ILE A 66 26.31 21.71 23.40
N LEU A 67 25.46 22.37 22.60
CA LEU A 67 25.00 21.81 21.33
C LEU A 67 26.08 21.99 20.27
N LYS A 68 26.20 21.01 19.37
CA LYS A 68 27.06 21.11 18.17
C LYS A 68 26.25 21.54 16.94
N LYS A 69 26.92 22.07 15.92
CA LYS A 69 26.27 22.50 14.66
C LYS A 69 25.42 21.37 14.05
N ASP A 70 25.92 20.13 14.03
CA ASP A 70 25.20 18.99 13.46
C ASP A 70 23.94 18.63 14.25
N GLN A 71 24.01 18.70 15.59
CA GLN A 71 22.83 18.50 16.44
C GLN A 71 21.80 19.60 16.18
N LEU A 72 22.24 20.84 15.98
CA LEU A 72 21.36 21.96 15.68
C LEU A 72 20.68 21.83 14.31
N ASN A 73 21.40 21.35 13.29
CA ASN A 73 20.84 21.01 11.97
C ASN A 73 19.76 19.92 12.09
N ILE A 74 19.95 18.92 12.95
CA ILE A 74 18.97 17.87 13.18
C ILE A 74 17.72 18.44 13.87
N LEU A 75 17.87 19.26 14.91
CA LEU A 75 16.74 19.89 15.61
C LEU A 75 15.88 20.76 14.67
N PHE A 76 16.52 21.57 13.84
CA PHE A 76 15.81 22.43 12.87
C PHE A 76 15.38 21.71 11.59
N GLY A 77 15.82 20.46 11.40
CA GLY A 77 15.33 19.57 10.37
C GLY A 77 13.98 18.91 10.69
N VAL A 78 13.51 19.02 11.95
CA VAL A 78 12.21 18.48 12.38
C VAL A 78 11.07 19.26 11.70
N PRO A 79 10.14 18.59 10.99
CA PRO A 79 9.01 19.24 10.35
C PRO A 79 8.20 20.10 11.34
N GLY A 80 7.96 21.36 11.00
CA GLY A 80 7.22 22.31 11.85
C GLY A 80 8.07 23.16 12.79
N VAL A 81 9.38 22.89 12.91
CA VAL A 81 10.29 23.78 13.66
C VAL A 81 10.62 25.03 12.85
N LYS A 82 10.50 26.20 13.48
CA LYS A 82 10.79 27.49 12.85
C LYS A 82 12.29 27.75 12.92
N ILE A 83 12.89 28.11 11.78
CA ILE A 83 14.29 28.56 11.77
C ILE A 83 14.35 29.97 12.35
N PRO A 84 15.13 30.20 13.41
CA PRO A 84 15.26 31.53 13.98
C PRO A 84 16.32 32.36 13.23
N ASP A 85 16.13 33.68 13.20
CA ASP A 85 17.02 34.65 12.51
C ASP A 85 18.48 34.58 12.97
N TRP A 86 18.72 34.07 14.18
CA TRP A 86 20.06 33.95 14.74
C TRP A 86 20.87 32.76 14.19
N ALA A 87 20.27 31.90 13.36
CA ALA A 87 20.90 30.74 12.73
C ALA A 87 20.53 30.57 11.24
N PRO A 88 20.81 31.56 10.38
CA PRO A 88 20.40 31.52 8.97
C PRO A 88 21.19 30.50 8.13
N ASP A 89 22.42 30.16 8.53
CA ASP A 89 23.35 29.30 7.76
C ASP A 89 23.17 27.80 8.04
N LEU A 90 22.11 27.40 8.75
CA LEU A 90 21.85 25.99 9.05
C LEU A 90 21.05 25.36 7.91
N SER A 91 21.62 24.33 7.30
CA SER A 91 20.94 23.56 6.27
C SER A 91 19.84 22.72 6.94
N LYS A 92 18.59 22.88 6.48
CA LYS A 92 17.54 21.91 6.82
C LYS A 92 17.99 20.55 6.30
N LYS A 93 18.16 19.57 7.19
CA LYS A 93 18.08 18.16 6.81
C LYS A 93 16.59 17.81 6.77
N PRO A 94 15.94 17.79 5.59
CA PRO A 94 14.49 17.65 5.53
C PRO A 94 14.05 16.30 6.11
N GLY A 95 13.05 16.33 7.00
CA GLY A 95 12.41 15.13 7.53
C GLY A 95 13.10 14.49 8.75
N SER A 96 13.79 15.27 9.58
CA SER A 96 14.39 14.74 10.81
C SER A 96 13.32 14.41 11.87
N SER A 97 13.60 13.46 12.75
CA SER A 97 12.71 13.06 13.86
C SER A 97 13.53 12.68 15.11
N SER A 98 12.87 12.30 16.22
CA SER A 98 13.57 11.77 17.41
C SER A 98 14.42 10.51 17.12
N LYS A 99 14.17 9.82 15.99
CA LYS A 99 15.01 8.71 15.52
C LYS A 99 16.42 9.14 15.13
N ASP A 100 16.58 10.39 14.68
CA ASP A 100 17.86 10.98 14.32
C ASP A 100 18.64 11.52 15.53
N PHE A 101 18.05 11.52 16.73
CA PHE A 101 18.69 12.08 17.92
C PHE A 101 19.60 11.03 18.57
N ASP A 102 20.82 11.42 18.91
CA ASP A 102 21.70 10.59 19.73
C ASP A 102 21.33 10.68 21.22
N ILE A 103 21.82 9.72 22.03
CA ILE A 103 21.56 9.68 23.48
C ILE A 103 21.91 11.02 24.15
N THR A 104 23.03 11.63 23.75
CA THR A 104 23.51 12.88 24.33
C THR A 104 22.56 14.04 24.04
N LEU A 105 22.02 14.13 22.82
CA LEU A 105 21.04 15.13 22.42
C LEU A 105 19.70 14.92 23.13
N MET A 106 19.20 13.69 23.18
CA MET A 106 17.95 13.38 23.89
C MET A 106 18.03 13.77 25.37
N VAL A 107 19.10 13.36 26.07
CA VAL A 107 19.33 13.73 27.48
C VAL A 107 19.56 15.23 27.64
N CYS A 108 20.22 15.90 26.68
CA CYS A 108 20.39 17.35 26.70
C CYS A 108 19.05 18.09 26.66
N ILE A 109 18.13 17.66 25.81
CA ILE A 109 16.78 18.25 25.71
C ILE A 109 16.01 18.01 27.00
N LEU A 110 15.90 16.75 27.45
CA LEU A 110 15.14 16.38 28.66
C LEU A 110 15.60 17.17 29.89
N ARG A 111 16.91 17.32 30.07
CA ARG A 111 17.53 18.09 31.14
C ARG A 111 17.20 19.58 31.04
N ASN A 112 17.46 20.20 29.89
CA ASN A 112 17.45 21.66 29.79
C ASN A 112 16.04 22.22 29.63
N PHE A 113 15.11 21.44 29.08
CA PHE A 113 13.69 21.80 29.01
C PHE A 113 12.96 21.42 30.31
N LYS A 114 13.68 20.88 31.30
CA LYS A 114 13.17 20.50 32.63
C LYS A 114 12.04 19.47 32.56
N LEU A 115 12.11 18.55 31.59
CA LEU A 115 11.13 17.49 31.39
C LEU A 115 11.38 16.28 32.31
N VAL A 116 12.60 16.17 32.85
CA VAL A 116 12.98 15.14 33.82
C VAL A 116 13.64 15.81 35.03
N PRO A 117 13.25 15.44 36.27
CA PRO A 117 13.93 15.93 37.48
C PRO A 117 15.43 15.63 37.45
N ALA A 118 16.23 16.57 37.92
CA ALA A 118 17.68 16.36 38.00
C ALA A 118 18.02 15.29 39.04
N PRO A 119 19.07 14.49 38.81
CA PRO A 119 19.65 13.64 39.84
C PRO A 119 20.09 14.46 41.06
N THR A 120 20.19 13.84 42.23
CA THR A 120 20.57 14.53 43.48
C THR A 120 21.92 15.24 43.37
N SER A 121 22.88 14.63 42.67
CA SER A 121 24.22 15.18 42.41
C SER A 121 24.28 16.10 41.18
N GLY A 122 23.16 16.34 40.51
CA GLY A 122 23.11 16.97 39.20
C GLY A 122 23.50 16.03 38.06
N TRP A 123 23.41 16.53 36.82
CA TRP A 123 23.53 15.75 35.58
C TRP A 123 24.98 15.51 35.10
N ASP A 124 25.93 16.24 35.66
CA ASP A 124 27.35 16.22 35.25
C ASP A 124 28.23 15.43 36.21
N ILE A 125 27.64 14.87 37.28
CA ILE A 125 28.27 13.97 38.23
C ILE A 125 27.58 12.62 38.14
N LEU A 126 28.35 11.53 38.11
CA LEU A 126 27.82 10.17 38.05
C LEU A 126 26.89 9.91 39.27
N PRO A 127 25.59 9.62 39.06
CA PRO A 127 24.66 9.42 40.17
C PRO A 127 24.94 8.15 40.99
N GLN A 128 24.72 8.22 42.31
CA GLN A 128 24.92 7.10 43.25
C GLN A 128 24.03 5.89 42.90
N SER A 129 24.53 4.66 42.99
CA SER A 129 23.84 3.44 42.54
C SER A 129 22.47 3.14 43.21
N SER A 130 22.17 3.76 44.36
CA SER A 130 20.90 3.66 45.08
C SER A 130 19.80 4.57 44.51
N GLU A 131 20.14 5.60 43.72
CA GLU A 131 19.17 6.53 43.14
C GLU A 131 18.60 5.98 41.83
N ASN A 132 17.36 5.49 41.86
CA ASN A 132 16.72 4.85 40.70
C ASN A 132 15.77 5.81 39.93
N SER A 133 15.99 7.12 40.04
CA SER A 133 15.18 8.09 39.32
C SER A 133 15.44 8.00 37.81
N ILE A 134 14.44 8.34 36.99
CA ILE A 134 14.58 8.39 35.52
C ILE A 134 15.78 9.29 35.14
N GLY A 135 15.92 10.43 35.80
CA GLY A 135 17.04 11.35 35.60
C GLY A 135 18.38 10.71 35.92
N ALA A 136 18.49 9.98 37.04
CA ALA A 136 19.71 9.29 37.42
C ALA A 136 20.09 8.20 36.41
N ASN A 137 19.14 7.39 35.96
CA ASN A 137 19.39 6.34 34.97
C ASN A 137 19.83 6.89 33.62
N LEU A 138 19.16 7.93 33.12
CA LEU A 138 19.55 8.62 31.89
C LEU A 138 20.95 9.24 32.00
N ALA A 139 21.29 9.82 33.15
CA ALA A 139 22.62 10.38 33.39
C ALA A 139 23.71 9.30 33.39
N ARG A 140 23.48 8.12 33.99
CA ARG A 140 24.43 6.98 33.95
C ARG A 140 24.65 6.46 32.53
N ILE A 141 23.56 6.25 31.78
CA ILE A 141 23.65 5.77 30.39
C ILE A 141 24.45 6.76 29.52
N LYS A 142 24.14 8.07 29.63
CA LYS A 142 24.91 9.12 28.94
C LYS A 142 26.38 9.13 29.38
N TYR A 143 26.66 9.00 30.68
CA TYR A 143 28.01 8.99 31.22
C TYR A 143 28.84 7.86 30.62
N TYR A 144 28.36 6.61 30.68
CA TYR A 144 29.11 5.47 30.18
C TYR A 144 29.20 5.42 28.66
N ARG A 145 28.18 5.88 27.93
CA ARG A 145 28.27 6.08 26.47
C ARG A 145 29.40 7.06 26.11
N ASN A 146 29.54 8.14 26.87
CA ASN A 146 30.63 9.10 26.67
C ASN A 146 31.98 8.52 27.08
N TYR A 147 32.04 7.77 28.18
CA TYR A 147 33.23 7.06 28.64
C TYR A 147 33.81 6.16 27.52
N VAL A 148 32.99 5.28 26.92
CA VAL A 148 33.48 4.42 25.82
C VAL A 148 33.79 5.22 24.55
N SER A 149 33.05 6.29 24.26
CA SER A 149 33.30 7.13 23.07
C SER A 149 34.62 7.91 23.15
N HIS A 150 35.18 8.09 24.35
CA HIS A 150 36.40 8.85 24.60
C HIS A 150 37.57 7.99 25.10
N SER A 151 37.40 6.67 25.22
CA SER A 151 38.48 5.76 25.58
C SER A 151 39.49 5.66 24.44
N SER A 152 40.77 5.85 24.75
CA SER A 152 41.86 5.79 23.75
C SER A 152 42.31 4.35 23.46
N ASN A 153 42.19 3.45 24.43
CA ASN A 153 42.80 2.12 24.36
C ASN A 153 41.79 1.01 24.08
N SER A 154 40.48 1.33 24.07
CA SER A 154 39.40 0.37 23.81
C SER A 154 39.48 -0.91 24.66
N GLU A 155 39.92 -0.77 25.92
CA GLU A 155 40.13 -1.86 26.87
C GLU A 155 39.49 -1.49 28.22
N THR A 156 38.98 -2.49 28.95
CA THR A 156 38.40 -2.31 30.29
C THR A 156 38.66 -3.54 31.15
N ASP A 157 39.30 -3.36 32.30
CA ASP A 157 39.57 -4.44 33.25
C ASP A 157 38.28 -5.05 33.82
N ASP A 158 38.34 -6.33 34.21
CA ASP A 158 37.18 -7.09 34.68
C ASP A 158 36.42 -6.40 35.82
N LYS A 159 37.14 -5.82 36.78
CA LYS A 159 36.50 -5.20 37.95
C LYS A 159 35.70 -3.97 37.52
N THR A 160 36.32 -3.10 36.74
CA THR A 160 35.64 -1.93 36.18
C THR A 160 34.49 -2.33 35.27
N PHE A 161 34.67 -3.38 34.45
CA PHE A 161 33.61 -3.91 33.59
C PHE A 161 32.39 -4.33 34.40
N GLN A 162 32.56 -5.16 35.44
CA GLN A 162 31.46 -5.65 36.26
C GLN A 162 30.68 -4.50 36.92
N ASP A 163 31.38 -3.47 37.42
CA ASP A 163 30.75 -2.29 38.02
C ASP A 163 29.94 -1.48 36.98
N ILE A 164 30.51 -1.24 35.80
CA ILE A 164 29.84 -0.51 34.70
C ILE A 164 28.64 -1.32 34.20
N TRP A 165 28.84 -2.62 33.98
CA TRP A 165 27.86 -3.52 33.41
C TRP A 165 26.63 -3.66 34.32
N ALA A 166 26.83 -3.93 35.61
CA ALA A 166 25.75 -3.98 36.59
C ALA A 166 24.95 -2.67 36.63
N THR A 167 25.66 -1.54 36.54
CA THR A 167 25.06 -0.21 36.55
C THR A 167 24.21 0.05 35.30
N LEU A 168 24.73 -0.28 34.12
CA LEU A 168 24.03 -0.13 32.85
C LEU A 168 22.84 -1.08 32.73
N LYS A 169 23.00 -2.34 33.10
CA LYS A 169 21.93 -3.36 33.12
C LYS A 169 20.75 -2.88 33.94
N LYS A 170 21.00 -2.43 35.18
CA LYS A 170 19.97 -1.89 36.06
C LYS A 170 19.31 -0.65 35.47
N ALA A 171 20.10 0.33 35.01
CA ALA A 171 19.57 1.58 34.46
C ALA A 171 18.69 1.33 33.23
N LEU A 172 19.12 0.44 32.31
CA LEU A 172 18.38 0.08 31.10
C LEU A 172 17.10 -0.70 31.42
N SER A 173 17.16 -1.65 32.35
CA SER A 173 15.98 -2.37 32.83
C SER A 173 14.95 -1.41 33.43
N GLU A 174 15.38 -0.47 34.27
CA GLU A 174 14.49 0.50 34.91
C GLU A 174 13.84 1.48 33.91
N ILE A 175 14.59 2.03 32.95
CA ILE A 175 14.00 2.95 31.95
C ILE A 175 13.14 2.25 30.91
N SER A 176 13.37 0.95 30.69
CA SER A 176 12.67 0.16 29.67
C SER A 176 11.59 -0.76 30.26
N SER A 177 11.38 -0.72 31.59
CA SER A 177 10.49 -1.65 32.29
C SER A 177 10.79 -3.13 31.98
N GLY A 178 12.07 -3.49 31.92
CA GLY A 178 12.57 -4.87 31.73
C GLY A 178 12.66 -5.36 30.29
N THR A 179 12.23 -4.59 29.28
CA THR A 179 12.27 -5.03 27.87
C THR A 179 13.68 -5.28 27.33
N THR A 180 14.71 -4.70 27.95
CA THR A 180 16.12 -4.89 27.56
C THR A 180 16.75 -6.14 28.15
N ASP A 181 16.13 -6.79 29.13
CA ASP A 181 16.80 -7.78 29.98
C ASP A 181 17.22 -9.03 29.19
N THR A 182 16.40 -9.45 28.22
CA THR A 182 16.74 -10.57 27.32
C THR A 182 17.95 -10.24 26.45
N ILE A 183 17.99 -9.05 25.84
CA ILE A 183 19.11 -8.65 24.98
C ILE A 183 20.40 -8.53 25.81
N VAL A 184 20.32 -8.02 27.04
CA VAL A 184 21.47 -7.95 27.96
C VAL A 184 21.96 -9.35 28.32
N HIS A 185 21.05 -10.27 28.63
CA HIS A 185 21.38 -11.67 28.92
C HIS A 185 22.04 -12.36 27.71
N ASP A 186 21.54 -12.11 26.50
CA ASP A 186 22.12 -12.68 25.28
C ASP A 186 23.56 -12.21 25.08
N ILE A 187 23.84 -10.92 25.32
CA ILE A 187 25.22 -10.38 25.27
C ILE A 187 26.10 -11.01 26.35
N GLU A 188 25.58 -11.22 27.57
CA GLU A 188 26.31 -11.91 28.67
C GLU A 188 26.62 -13.37 28.32
N SER A 189 25.80 -14.01 27.51
CA SER A 189 25.93 -15.43 27.14
C SER A 189 26.89 -15.69 25.97
N ILE A 190 27.48 -14.65 25.38
CA ILE A 190 28.42 -14.79 24.26
C ILE A 190 29.68 -15.52 24.74
N ASP A 191 29.88 -16.73 24.23
CA ASP A 191 31.09 -17.51 24.44
C ASP A 191 32.14 -17.12 23.39
N PHE A 192 33.10 -16.30 23.79
CA PHE A 192 34.20 -15.83 22.93
C PHE A 192 35.28 -16.89 22.70
N ASP A 193 35.21 -18.05 23.37
CA ASP A 193 36.23 -19.10 23.28
C ASP A 193 35.79 -20.27 22.38
N GLN A 194 34.61 -20.19 21.74
CA GLN A 194 34.21 -21.13 20.69
C GLN A 194 34.98 -20.88 19.39
N THR A 195 36.00 -21.70 19.17
CA THR A 195 37.00 -21.58 18.09
C THR A 195 36.56 -21.93 16.66
N ASP A 196 35.28 -22.16 16.36
CA ASP A 196 34.85 -22.63 15.03
C ASP A 196 33.77 -21.77 14.32
N ILE A 197 33.56 -20.53 14.74
CA ILE A 197 32.72 -19.60 13.97
C ILE A 197 33.63 -18.81 13.02
N ASP A 198 33.57 -19.13 11.72
CA ASP A 198 34.12 -18.26 10.69
C ASP A 198 33.29 -16.97 10.66
N ILE A 199 33.77 -15.98 11.42
CA ILE A 199 33.15 -14.65 11.55
C ILE A 199 33.02 -13.99 10.17
N ASP A 200 33.94 -14.25 9.22
CA ASP A 200 33.87 -13.70 7.88
C ASP A 200 32.74 -14.33 7.06
N GLU A 201 32.50 -15.64 7.24
CA GLU A 201 31.36 -16.33 6.64
C GLU A 201 30.02 -15.84 7.24
N LEU A 202 29.96 -15.64 8.55
CA LEU A 202 28.79 -15.09 9.24
C LEU A 202 28.49 -13.65 8.79
N ILE A 203 29.51 -12.80 8.67
CA ILE A 203 29.35 -11.42 8.18
C ILE A 203 28.85 -11.41 6.73
N LYS A 204 29.39 -12.27 5.86
CA LYS A 204 28.91 -12.40 4.47
C LYS A 204 27.44 -12.82 4.43
N GLN A 205 27.03 -13.76 5.28
CA GLN A 205 25.65 -14.20 5.35
C GLN A 205 24.72 -13.08 5.85
N ILE A 206 25.10 -12.37 6.91
CA ILE A 206 24.32 -11.23 7.43
C ILE A 206 24.21 -10.12 6.38
N GLN A 207 25.29 -9.81 5.66
CA GLN A 207 25.26 -8.80 4.59
C GLN A 207 24.29 -9.20 3.47
N LYS A 208 24.28 -10.48 3.08
CA LYS A 208 23.36 -11.03 2.09
C LYS A 208 21.91 -10.96 2.57
N ASP A 209 21.65 -11.31 3.83
CA ASP A 209 20.31 -11.25 4.41
C ASP A 209 19.81 -9.80 4.51
N ILE A 210 20.69 -8.84 4.85
CA ILE A 210 20.38 -7.40 4.83
C ILE A 210 20.01 -6.94 3.41
N GLU A 211 20.74 -7.36 2.38
CA GLU A 211 20.45 -7.01 0.99
C GLU A 211 19.08 -7.55 0.52
N ILE A 212 18.76 -8.78 0.92
CA ILE A 212 17.44 -9.39 0.67
C ILE A 212 16.34 -8.58 1.37
N ILE A 213 16.49 -8.30 2.67
CA ILE A 213 15.52 -7.54 3.46
C ILE A 213 15.33 -6.13 2.87
N GLN A 214 16.40 -5.46 2.45
CA GLN A 214 16.31 -4.15 1.81
C GLN A 214 15.52 -4.21 0.51
N THR A 215 15.73 -5.27 -0.30
CA THR A 215 15.00 -5.49 -1.55
C THR A 215 13.52 -5.74 -1.29
N GLU A 216 13.17 -6.58 -0.31
CA GLU A 216 11.78 -6.84 0.09
C GLU A 216 11.10 -5.58 0.64
N LEU A 217 11.78 -4.79 1.48
CA LEU A 217 11.26 -3.53 2.00
C LEU A 217 10.99 -2.52 0.87
N GLN A 218 11.88 -2.44 -0.12
CA GLN A 218 11.68 -1.57 -1.28
C GLN A 218 10.47 -2.04 -2.11
N PHE A 219 10.33 -3.35 -2.31
CA PHE A 219 9.16 -3.93 -2.98
C PHE A 219 7.85 -3.58 -2.24
N CYS A 220 7.81 -3.75 -0.92
CA CYS A 220 6.65 -3.38 -0.10
C CYS A 220 6.32 -1.88 -0.16
N ARG A 221 7.33 -1.00 -0.15
CA ARG A 221 7.11 0.45 -0.34
C ARG A 221 6.51 0.76 -1.70
N ASN A 222 7.09 0.21 -2.76
CA ASN A 222 6.59 0.40 -4.13
C ASN A 222 5.14 -0.08 -4.25
N LEU A 223 4.78 -1.22 -3.65
CA LEU A 223 3.40 -1.71 -3.61
C LEU A 223 2.44 -0.72 -2.94
N LYS A 224 2.82 -0.14 -1.79
CA LYS A 224 1.99 0.84 -1.07
C LYS A 224 1.86 2.16 -1.83
N GLU A 225 2.93 2.65 -2.45
CA GLU A 225 2.91 3.85 -3.29
C GLU A 225 2.05 3.66 -4.54
N ASN A 226 2.21 2.54 -5.24
CA ASN A 226 1.39 2.19 -6.41
C ASN A 226 -0.09 2.10 -6.04
N THR A 227 -0.39 1.44 -4.92
CA THR A 227 -1.77 1.32 -4.41
C THR A 227 -2.36 2.69 -4.11
N SER A 228 -1.61 3.56 -3.43
CA SER A 228 -2.04 4.93 -3.13
C SER A 228 -2.31 5.73 -4.40
N SER A 229 -1.45 5.61 -5.42
CA SER A 229 -1.64 6.27 -6.71
C SER A 229 -2.89 5.78 -7.46
N VAL A 230 -3.13 4.46 -7.47
CA VAL A 230 -4.33 3.87 -8.08
C VAL A 230 -5.60 4.35 -7.37
N VAL A 231 -5.63 4.33 -6.04
CA VAL A 231 -6.77 4.77 -5.23
C VAL A 231 -7.02 6.28 -5.40
N GLU A 232 -5.98 7.10 -5.51
CA GLU A 232 -6.14 8.53 -5.81
C GLU A 232 -6.75 8.73 -7.20
N GLY A 233 -6.33 7.95 -8.20
CA GLY A 233 -6.98 7.90 -9.51
C GLY A 233 -8.46 7.54 -9.43
N TRP A 234 -8.86 6.68 -8.48
CA TRP A 234 -10.28 6.38 -8.24
C TRP A 234 -11.03 7.58 -7.66
N ARG A 235 -10.45 8.30 -6.69
CA ARG A 235 -11.03 9.52 -6.11
C ARG A 235 -11.26 10.59 -7.17
N GLU A 236 -10.26 10.82 -8.03
CA GLU A 236 -10.34 11.76 -9.14
C GLU A 236 -11.47 11.39 -10.13
N ASN A 237 -11.56 10.12 -10.52
CA ASN A 237 -12.63 9.64 -11.40
C ASN A 237 -14.04 9.75 -10.77
N LEU A 238 -14.14 9.76 -9.45
CA LEU A 238 -15.40 9.86 -8.70
C LEU A 238 -15.79 11.29 -8.34
N LYS A 239 -15.03 12.32 -8.76
CA LYS A 239 -15.45 13.72 -8.63
C LYS A 239 -16.79 13.99 -9.32
N ILE A 240 -17.02 13.34 -10.46
CA ILE A 240 -18.29 13.34 -11.18
C ILE A 240 -18.93 11.97 -10.99
N PHE A 241 -19.69 11.83 -9.90
CA PHE A 241 -20.33 10.57 -9.51
C PHE A 241 -21.79 10.79 -9.16
N TYR A 242 -22.65 9.89 -9.62
CA TYR A 242 -24.06 9.87 -9.26
C TYR A 242 -24.36 8.64 -8.41
N LYS A 243 -24.87 8.88 -7.20
CA LYS A 243 -25.26 7.84 -6.26
C LYS A 243 -26.60 7.24 -6.67
N SER A 244 -26.59 6.00 -7.14
CA SER A 244 -27.78 5.22 -7.49
C SER A 244 -28.14 4.21 -6.40
N LYS A 245 -29.36 3.68 -6.45
CA LYS A 245 -29.79 2.57 -5.59
C LYS A 245 -28.86 1.36 -5.72
N GLY A 246 -28.38 1.07 -6.93
CA GLY A 246 -27.43 0.00 -7.19
C GLY A 246 -26.09 0.23 -6.48
N THR A 247 -25.55 1.45 -6.52
CA THR A 247 -24.29 1.78 -5.83
C THR A 247 -24.44 1.74 -4.31
N GLU A 248 -25.57 2.19 -3.76
CA GLU A 248 -25.88 2.08 -2.34
C GLU A 248 -25.95 0.63 -1.89
N LYS A 249 -26.66 -0.20 -2.65
CA LYS A 249 -26.78 -1.63 -2.35
C LYS A 249 -25.42 -2.32 -2.30
N VAL A 250 -24.49 -1.98 -3.19
CA VAL A 250 -23.11 -2.52 -3.13
C VAL A 250 -22.42 -2.14 -1.82
N VAL A 251 -22.54 -0.88 -1.39
CA VAL A 251 -21.95 -0.39 -0.12
C VAL A 251 -22.53 -1.16 1.07
N ASP A 252 -23.85 -1.28 1.14
CA ASP A 252 -24.54 -1.95 2.25
C ASP A 252 -24.11 -3.42 2.32
N GLU A 253 -24.11 -4.13 1.19
CA GLU A 253 -23.74 -5.55 1.14
C GLU A 253 -22.29 -5.78 1.53
N ILE A 254 -21.34 -4.95 1.09
CA ILE A 254 -19.93 -5.15 1.45
C ILE A 254 -19.63 -4.70 2.89
N LYS A 255 -20.46 -3.83 3.50
CA LYS A 255 -20.35 -3.52 4.94
C LYS A 255 -20.79 -4.71 5.78
N GLU A 256 -21.90 -5.35 5.43
CA GLU A 256 -22.48 -6.47 6.18
C GLU A 256 -21.78 -7.83 5.92
N ASN A 257 -21.32 -8.06 4.69
CA ASN A 257 -20.78 -9.34 4.25
C ASN A 257 -19.27 -9.31 4.02
N GLN A 258 -18.65 -10.48 3.95
CA GLN A 258 -17.20 -10.58 3.77
C GLN A 258 -16.81 -10.57 2.28
N VAL A 259 -17.61 -11.18 1.41
CA VAL A 259 -17.33 -11.32 -0.02
C VAL A 259 -18.54 -10.90 -0.84
N VAL A 260 -18.34 -9.92 -1.73
CA VAL A 260 -19.38 -9.41 -2.62
C VAL A 260 -18.89 -9.44 -4.07
N LEU A 261 -19.71 -10.00 -4.96
CA LEU A 261 -19.52 -10.00 -6.40
C LEU A 261 -20.55 -9.09 -7.07
N ILE A 262 -20.07 -8.05 -7.75
CA ILE A 262 -20.90 -7.12 -8.53
C ILE A 262 -20.99 -7.63 -9.96
N ILE A 263 -22.20 -7.91 -10.43
CA ILE A 263 -22.45 -8.36 -11.81
C ILE A 263 -23.30 -7.35 -12.59
N GLY A 264 -23.22 -7.44 -13.91
CA GLY A 264 -23.91 -6.55 -14.83
C GLY A 264 -23.27 -6.55 -16.22
N ASN A 265 -24.00 -6.03 -17.20
CA ASN A 265 -23.55 -5.88 -18.58
C ASN A 265 -22.40 -4.87 -18.70
N SER A 266 -21.78 -4.81 -19.87
CA SER A 266 -20.72 -3.82 -20.13
C SER A 266 -21.27 -2.39 -20.02
N GLY A 267 -20.48 -1.48 -19.45
CA GLY A 267 -20.82 -0.06 -19.32
C GLY A 267 -21.89 0.30 -18.29
N THR A 268 -22.30 -0.63 -17.42
CA THR A 268 -23.35 -0.39 -16.41
C THR A 268 -22.85 0.27 -15.12
N GLY A 269 -21.54 0.50 -15.00
CA GLY A 269 -20.93 1.18 -13.86
C GLY A 269 -20.46 0.26 -12.73
N LYS A 270 -20.25 -1.05 -12.99
CA LYS A 270 -19.71 -2.00 -11.99
C LYS A 270 -18.42 -1.51 -11.33
N THR A 271 -17.40 -1.17 -12.12
CA THR A 271 -16.11 -0.63 -11.64
C THR A 271 -16.31 0.64 -10.82
N THR A 272 -17.20 1.53 -11.25
CA THR A 272 -17.52 2.77 -10.52
C THR A 272 -18.18 2.48 -9.16
N ALA A 273 -19.13 1.54 -9.11
CA ALA A 273 -19.76 1.10 -7.86
C ALA A 273 -18.73 0.45 -6.91
N MET A 274 -17.83 -0.39 -7.46
CA MET A 274 -16.74 -1.01 -6.73
C MET A 274 -15.81 0.03 -6.10
N HIS A 275 -15.33 1.01 -6.88
CA HIS A 275 -14.47 2.08 -6.38
C HIS A 275 -15.17 2.91 -5.31
N HIS A 276 -16.44 3.28 -5.52
CA HIS A 276 -17.21 4.05 -4.54
C HIS A 276 -17.33 3.30 -3.21
N ALA A 277 -17.71 2.02 -3.24
CA ALA A 277 -17.79 1.19 -2.04
C ALA A 277 -16.42 0.99 -1.37
N SER A 278 -15.36 0.84 -2.16
CA SER A 278 -14.00 0.70 -1.63
C SER A 278 -13.56 1.95 -0.85
N LEU A 279 -13.83 3.14 -1.39
CA LEU A 279 -13.51 4.40 -0.72
C LEU A 279 -14.33 4.59 0.58
N GLN A 280 -15.60 4.19 0.59
CA GLN A 280 -16.43 4.21 1.80
C GLN A 280 -15.90 3.26 2.89
N LEU A 281 -15.41 2.08 2.52
CA LEU A 281 -14.79 1.16 3.49
C LEU A 281 -13.43 1.68 3.99
N SER A 282 -12.72 2.46 3.18
CA SER A 282 -11.49 3.13 3.61
C SER A 282 -11.75 4.15 4.71
N GLU A 283 -12.86 4.88 4.66
CA GLU A 283 -13.32 5.76 5.75
C GLU A 283 -13.65 4.97 7.02
N ASP A 284 -14.13 3.72 6.88
CA ASP A 284 -14.37 2.79 7.99
C ASP A 284 -13.08 2.08 8.50
N GLY A 285 -11.91 2.50 8.00
CA GLY A 285 -10.58 2.04 8.45
C GLY A 285 -10.04 0.81 7.74
N PHE A 286 -10.58 0.43 6.57
CA PHE A 286 -9.99 -0.63 5.74
C PHE A 286 -8.89 -0.08 4.83
N GLU A 287 -7.76 -0.77 4.77
CA GLU A 287 -6.76 -0.58 3.72
C GLU A 287 -7.27 -1.21 2.41
N ILE A 288 -7.35 -0.43 1.34
CA ILE A 288 -7.77 -0.92 0.03
C ILE A 288 -6.56 -1.59 -0.64
N ILE A 289 -6.72 -2.83 -1.08
CA ILE A 289 -5.70 -3.62 -1.78
C ILE A 289 -6.22 -4.03 -3.16
N PRO A 290 -5.98 -3.22 -4.21
CA PRO A 290 -6.32 -3.58 -5.58
C PRO A 290 -5.41 -4.72 -6.05
N VAL A 291 -6.00 -5.82 -6.52
CA VAL A 291 -5.26 -6.95 -7.08
C VAL A 291 -5.84 -7.36 -8.42
N THR A 292 -4.98 -7.76 -9.35
CA THR A 292 -5.37 -8.22 -10.68
C THR A 292 -5.63 -9.73 -10.74
N SER A 293 -5.23 -10.47 -9.69
CA SER A 293 -5.31 -11.92 -9.63
C SER A 293 -5.44 -12.41 -8.18
N PRO A 294 -6.16 -13.52 -7.94
CA PRO A 294 -6.27 -14.14 -6.61
C PRO A 294 -4.92 -14.58 -6.02
N THR A 295 -3.88 -14.76 -6.84
CA THR A 295 -2.53 -15.15 -6.37
C THR A 295 -1.92 -14.13 -5.42
N ALA A 296 -2.27 -12.85 -5.57
CA ALA A 296 -1.72 -11.76 -4.78
C ALA A 296 -2.33 -11.66 -3.37
N ILE A 297 -3.53 -12.23 -3.16
CA ILE A 297 -4.26 -12.09 -1.88
C ILE A 297 -3.45 -12.67 -0.71
N PRO A 298 -2.96 -13.94 -0.75
CA PRO A 298 -2.25 -14.49 0.40
C PRO A 298 -0.92 -13.78 0.67
N SER A 299 -0.24 -13.28 -0.38
CA SER A 299 1.04 -12.58 -0.23
C SER A 299 0.93 -11.18 0.34
N GLN A 300 -0.22 -10.52 0.17
CA GLN A 300 -0.43 -9.14 0.63
C GLN A 300 -1.31 -9.05 1.89
N ARG A 301 -1.74 -10.20 2.41
CA ARG A 301 -2.56 -10.29 3.61
C ARG A 301 -1.73 -9.99 4.86
N GLU A 302 -2.09 -8.93 5.57
CA GLU A 302 -1.51 -8.57 6.88
C GLU A 302 -2.50 -8.86 8.01
N SER A 303 -2.39 -10.01 8.69
CA SER A 303 -3.43 -10.52 9.61
C SER A 303 -4.02 -9.48 10.57
N LEU A 304 -3.19 -8.64 11.19
CA LEU A 304 -3.63 -7.64 12.17
C LEU A 304 -4.40 -6.44 11.58
N GLN A 305 -4.32 -6.21 10.26
CA GLN A 305 -4.93 -5.05 9.60
C GLN A 305 -6.31 -5.37 9.01
N LYS A 306 -7.19 -4.35 8.99
CA LYS A 306 -8.43 -4.40 8.20
C LYS A 306 -8.10 -4.15 6.74
N GLN A 307 -8.38 -5.10 5.86
CA GLN A 307 -8.02 -5.02 4.44
C GLN A 307 -9.22 -5.35 3.55
N LEU A 308 -9.39 -4.57 2.48
CA LEU A 308 -10.36 -4.80 1.43
C LEU A 308 -9.62 -5.14 0.14
N PHE A 309 -9.69 -6.39 -0.28
CA PHE A 309 -9.17 -6.83 -1.58
C PHE A 309 -10.17 -6.49 -2.68
N VAL A 310 -9.69 -5.89 -3.76
CA VAL A 310 -10.53 -5.41 -4.86
C VAL A 310 -10.03 -6.00 -6.18
N ILE A 311 -10.91 -6.68 -6.93
CA ILE A 311 -10.58 -7.28 -8.24
C ILE A 311 -11.59 -6.81 -9.28
N ASP A 312 -11.15 -5.99 -10.24
CA ASP A 312 -11.97 -5.61 -11.38
C ASP A 312 -11.88 -6.67 -12.48
N ASP A 313 -13.05 -7.11 -12.96
CA ASP A 313 -13.23 -8.11 -14.01
C ASP A 313 -12.52 -9.44 -13.72
N VAL A 314 -12.96 -10.14 -12.67
CA VAL A 314 -12.35 -11.36 -12.12
C VAL A 314 -12.26 -12.54 -13.11
N VAL A 315 -12.87 -12.41 -14.28
CA VAL A 315 -12.96 -13.43 -15.33
C VAL A 315 -12.17 -13.02 -16.59
N GLY A 316 -11.64 -11.79 -16.63
CA GLY A 316 -10.84 -11.24 -17.72
C GLY A 316 -11.66 -10.53 -18.82
N PRO A 317 -10.99 -9.74 -19.69
CA PRO A 317 -11.63 -8.71 -20.53
C PRO A 317 -12.49 -9.25 -21.67
N TYR A 318 -12.21 -10.44 -22.19
CA TYR A 318 -12.84 -10.94 -23.42
C TYR A 318 -13.68 -12.20 -23.21
N ARG A 319 -13.29 -13.14 -22.33
CA ARG A 319 -13.95 -14.45 -22.12
C ARG A 319 -13.74 -15.01 -20.73
N VAL A 320 -14.46 -16.09 -20.38
CA VAL A 320 -14.07 -16.99 -19.28
C VAL A 320 -12.66 -17.51 -19.54
N ASN A 321 -11.67 -16.90 -18.91
CA ASN A 321 -10.35 -17.47 -18.85
C ASN A 321 -10.40 -18.66 -17.89
N LYS A 322 -10.59 -19.88 -18.40
CA LYS A 322 -10.58 -21.11 -17.57
C LYS A 322 -9.36 -21.20 -16.66
N MET A 323 -8.22 -20.64 -17.08
CA MET A 323 -7.03 -20.60 -16.24
C MET A 323 -7.22 -19.69 -15.01
N GLU A 324 -7.96 -18.58 -15.11
CA GLU A 324 -8.25 -17.70 -13.97
C GLU A 324 -9.26 -18.32 -13.01
N THR A 325 -10.29 -19.00 -13.51
CA THR A 325 -11.23 -19.74 -12.64
C THR A 325 -10.53 -20.91 -11.94
N ASP A 326 -9.65 -21.64 -12.64
CA ASP A 326 -8.87 -22.74 -12.05
C ASP A 326 -7.92 -22.26 -10.96
N LEU A 327 -7.42 -21.02 -11.03
CA LEU A 327 -6.54 -20.46 -10.00
C LEU A 327 -7.25 -20.29 -8.66
N TRP A 328 -8.54 -19.93 -8.66
CA TRP A 328 -9.32 -19.86 -7.42
C TRP A 328 -9.43 -21.21 -6.73
N ASP A 329 -9.68 -22.28 -7.50
CA ASP A 329 -9.71 -23.64 -6.96
C ASP A 329 -8.35 -24.11 -6.45
N ARG A 330 -7.26 -23.83 -7.18
CA ARG A 330 -5.89 -24.19 -6.75
C ARG A 330 -5.45 -23.46 -5.49
N LEU A 331 -5.89 -22.21 -5.31
CA LEU A 331 -5.52 -21.38 -4.16
C LEU A 331 -6.53 -21.45 -3.01
N ARG A 332 -7.54 -22.32 -3.12
CA ARG A 332 -8.67 -22.44 -2.20
C ARG A 332 -8.28 -22.33 -0.74
N ASP A 333 -7.40 -23.21 -0.28
CA ASP A 333 -7.02 -23.28 1.14
C ASP A 333 -6.26 -22.03 1.61
N ARG A 334 -5.38 -21.50 0.76
CA ARG A 334 -4.60 -20.29 1.07
C ARG A 334 -5.48 -19.06 1.20
N ILE A 335 -6.48 -18.96 0.32
CA ILE A 335 -7.46 -17.88 0.33
C ILE A 335 -8.36 -18.01 1.58
N LEU A 336 -8.85 -19.21 1.90
CA LEU A 336 -9.62 -19.45 3.13
C LEU A 336 -8.84 -19.06 4.39
N VAL A 337 -7.54 -19.35 4.44
CA VAL A 337 -6.67 -18.90 5.54
C VAL A 337 -6.56 -17.38 5.59
N ALA A 338 -6.37 -16.71 4.44
CA ALA A 338 -6.28 -15.26 4.37
C ALA A 338 -7.56 -14.55 4.87
N PHE A 339 -8.73 -15.15 4.62
CA PHE A 339 -10.04 -14.65 5.02
C PHE A 339 -10.60 -15.28 6.30
N LYS A 340 -9.78 -16.06 7.04
CA LYS A 340 -10.21 -16.69 8.30
C LYS A 340 -10.68 -15.67 9.34
N GLU A 341 -10.04 -14.51 9.35
CA GLU A 341 -10.40 -13.39 10.21
C GLU A 341 -11.37 -12.44 9.49
N LYS A 342 -12.36 -11.90 10.23
CA LYS A 342 -13.40 -11.02 9.67
C LYS A 342 -12.95 -9.59 9.34
N ASN A 343 -11.67 -9.30 9.52
CA ASN A 343 -11.03 -8.03 9.16
C ASN A 343 -10.59 -7.97 7.69
N ALA A 344 -10.64 -9.09 6.95
CA ALA A 344 -10.41 -9.11 5.51
C ALA A 344 -11.74 -9.21 4.74
N LYS A 345 -11.94 -8.36 3.75
CA LYS A 345 -13.10 -8.35 2.84
C LYS A 345 -12.66 -8.45 1.38
N LEU A 346 -13.53 -8.95 0.51
CA LEU A 346 -13.27 -9.12 -0.92
C LEU A 346 -14.41 -8.55 -1.73
N LEU A 347 -14.09 -7.63 -2.64
CA LEU A 347 -15.04 -7.02 -3.55
C LEU A 347 -14.57 -7.24 -5.00
N MET A 348 -15.46 -7.81 -5.81
CA MET A 348 -15.12 -8.23 -7.18
C MET A 348 -16.16 -7.72 -8.17
N THR A 349 -15.76 -7.56 -9.43
CA THR A 349 -16.71 -7.37 -10.54
C THR A 349 -16.61 -8.50 -11.56
N SER A 350 -17.73 -8.81 -12.22
CA SER A 350 -17.76 -9.70 -13.38
C SER A 350 -18.88 -9.32 -14.35
N ARG A 351 -18.77 -9.78 -15.59
CA ARG A 351 -19.82 -9.62 -16.60
C ARG A 351 -20.92 -10.66 -16.37
N ARG A 352 -22.17 -10.24 -16.51
CA ARG A 352 -23.36 -11.08 -16.27
C ARG A 352 -23.37 -12.37 -17.10
N GLN A 353 -22.76 -12.38 -18.28
CA GLN A 353 -22.73 -13.53 -19.18
C GLN A 353 -21.73 -14.63 -18.79
N VAL A 354 -20.77 -14.34 -17.91
CA VAL A 354 -19.58 -15.20 -17.68
C VAL A 354 -19.26 -15.40 -16.19
N HIS A 355 -20.20 -15.09 -15.30
CA HIS A 355 -20.01 -15.12 -13.85
C HIS A 355 -20.36 -16.46 -13.19
N GLU A 356 -21.04 -17.38 -13.88
CA GLU A 356 -21.61 -18.60 -13.28
C GLU A 356 -20.53 -19.51 -12.68
N ASP A 357 -19.47 -19.81 -13.46
CA ASP A 357 -18.38 -20.68 -13.03
C ASP A 357 -17.68 -20.13 -11.77
N ILE A 358 -17.32 -18.85 -11.77
CA ILE A 358 -16.65 -18.22 -10.63
C ILE A 358 -17.59 -18.12 -9.41
N THR A 359 -18.88 -17.90 -9.64
CA THR A 359 -19.89 -17.88 -8.58
C THR A 359 -19.99 -19.23 -7.89
N GLN A 360 -20.01 -20.32 -8.65
CA GLN A 360 -20.05 -21.67 -8.10
C GLN A 360 -18.82 -21.94 -7.24
N ILE A 361 -17.62 -21.61 -7.73
CA ILE A 361 -16.37 -21.80 -6.98
C ILE A 361 -16.39 -20.97 -5.69
N LEU A 362 -16.65 -19.67 -5.77
CA LEU A 362 -16.64 -18.78 -4.62
C LEU A 362 -17.71 -19.13 -3.58
N SER A 363 -18.88 -19.60 -4.00
CA SER A 363 -19.95 -20.03 -3.09
C SER A 363 -19.58 -21.27 -2.27
N THR A 364 -18.63 -22.09 -2.74
CA THR A 364 -18.09 -23.20 -1.94
C THR A 364 -17.06 -22.75 -0.91
N MET A 365 -16.56 -21.51 -1.01
CA MET A 365 -15.52 -20.97 -0.13
C MET A 365 -16.09 -19.94 0.87
N PHE A 366 -17.12 -19.21 0.47
CA PHE A 366 -17.64 -18.05 1.20
C PHE A 366 -19.17 -18.03 1.19
N ASP A 367 -19.77 -17.34 2.17
CA ASP A 367 -21.14 -16.82 2.04
C ASP A 367 -21.12 -15.63 1.07
N LEU A 368 -21.08 -15.95 -0.23
CA LEU A 368 -20.98 -15.00 -1.32
C LEU A 368 -22.30 -14.23 -1.50
N LYS A 369 -22.23 -12.89 -1.54
CA LYS A 369 -23.35 -12.06 -1.99
C LYS A 369 -23.13 -11.54 -3.40
N ILE A 370 -24.18 -11.58 -4.20
CA ILE A 370 -24.15 -11.15 -5.60
C ILE A 370 -25.06 -9.93 -5.74
N VAL A 371 -24.52 -8.85 -6.30
CA VAL A 371 -25.27 -7.63 -6.59
C VAL A 371 -25.34 -7.45 -8.11
N ASP A 372 -26.51 -7.73 -8.69
CA ASP A 372 -26.75 -7.53 -10.13
C ASP A 372 -27.29 -6.13 -10.40
N LEU A 373 -26.42 -5.25 -10.92
CA LEU A 373 -26.76 -3.87 -11.26
C LEU A 373 -27.73 -3.76 -12.45
N ASP A 374 -27.97 -4.83 -13.21
CA ASP A 374 -28.98 -4.90 -14.27
C ASP A 374 -30.19 -5.75 -13.88
N SER A 375 -30.34 -6.08 -12.60
CA SER A 375 -31.57 -6.71 -12.11
C SER A 375 -32.75 -5.74 -12.21
N ASN A 376 -33.98 -6.27 -12.27
CA ASN A 376 -35.18 -5.44 -12.32
C ASN A 376 -35.28 -4.44 -11.15
N GLU A 377 -34.66 -4.77 -10.01
CA GLU A 377 -34.73 -3.97 -8.79
C GLU A 377 -33.64 -2.89 -8.69
N LEU A 378 -32.46 -3.12 -9.28
CA LEU A 378 -31.29 -2.25 -9.16
C LEU A 378 -30.89 -1.57 -10.47
N ALA A 379 -31.45 -1.99 -11.61
CA ALA A 379 -31.26 -1.33 -12.88
C ALA A 379 -31.73 0.13 -12.81
N LEU A 380 -30.96 1.03 -13.42
CA LEU A 380 -31.20 2.47 -13.34
C LEU A 380 -32.60 2.84 -13.81
N SER A 381 -33.37 3.42 -12.89
CA SER A 381 -34.68 3.98 -13.20
C SER A 381 -34.55 5.16 -14.18
N LYS A 382 -35.67 5.58 -14.79
CA LYS A 382 -35.67 6.80 -15.61
C LYS A 382 -35.26 8.04 -14.80
N HIS A 383 -35.60 8.06 -13.51
CA HIS A 383 -35.27 9.17 -12.62
C HIS A 383 -33.77 9.22 -12.31
N GLU A 384 -33.17 8.07 -11.97
CA GLU A 384 -31.72 7.98 -11.72
C GLU A 384 -30.91 8.28 -12.98
N ARG A 385 -31.36 7.81 -14.16
CA ARG A 385 -30.72 8.17 -15.43
C ARG A 385 -30.72 9.68 -15.67
N LYS A 386 -31.84 10.35 -15.37
CA LYS A 386 -31.93 11.81 -15.48
C LYS A 386 -30.97 12.49 -14.51
N GLY A 387 -30.96 12.09 -13.25
CA GLY A 387 -30.06 12.66 -12.24
C GLY A 387 -28.59 12.44 -12.58
N MET A 388 -28.24 11.25 -13.05
CA MET A 388 -26.89 10.92 -13.50
C MET A 388 -26.45 11.80 -14.66
N LEU A 389 -27.27 11.91 -15.71
CA LEU A 389 -26.95 12.76 -16.85
C LEU A 389 -26.81 14.23 -16.45
N GLN A 390 -27.66 14.72 -15.53
CA GLN A 390 -27.55 16.07 -14.98
C GLN A 390 -26.20 16.30 -14.26
N ALA A 391 -25.78 15.37 -13.40
CA ALA A 391 -24.51 15.46 -12.70
C ALA A 391 -23.31 15.53 -13.67
N TYR A 392 -23.35 14.78 -14.77
CA TYR A 392 -22.31 14.88 -15.81
C TYR A 392 -22.35 16.23 -16.57
N LEU A 393 -23.53 16.79 -16.79
CA LEU A 393 -23.73 18.05 -17.52
C LEU A 393 -23.41 19.30 -16.71
N GLU A 394 -23.44 19.25 -15.38
CA GLU A 394 -23.11 20.41 -14.53
C GLU A 394 -21.73 21.00 -14.84
N ASN A 395 -20.79 20.16 -15.31
CA ASN A 395 -19.44 20.58 -15.67
C ASN A 395 -19.30 21.05 -17.13
N VAL A 396 -20.40 21.11 -17.88
CA VAL A 396 -20.42 21.44 -19.31
C VAL A 396 -21.41 22.55 -19.57
N SER A 397 -20.98 23.65 -20.20
CA SER A 397 -21.83 24.78 -20.58
C SER A 397 -22.72 24.44 -21.79
N MET A 398 -23.64 23.48 -21.65
CA MET A 398 -24.58 23.07 -22.70
C MET A 398 -26.01 23.00 -22.19
N HIS A 399 -26.92 23.68 -22.89
CA HIS A 399 -28.35 23.61 -22.60
C HIS A 399 -29.03 22.46 -23.36
N ILE A 400 -29.66 21.56 -22.62
CA ILE A 400 -30.46 20.45 -23.18
C ILE A 400 -31.93 20.68 -22.80
N ASP A 401 -32.81 20.74 -23.80
CA ASP A 401 -34.24 20.88 -23.56
C ASP A 401 -34.87 19.59 -22.96
N ALA A 402 -36.05 19.73 -22.36
CA ALA A 402 -36.74 18.63 -21.68
C ALA A 402 -37.08 17.43 -22.59
N MET A 403 -37.31 17.68 -23.89
CA MET A 403 -37.62 16.63 -24.86
C MET A 403 -36.37 15.81 -25.20
N GLN A 404 -35.24 16.48 -25.42
CA GLN A 404 -33.93 15.84 -25.63
C GLN A 404 -33.50 15.04 -24.41
N MET A 405 -33.65 15.61 -23.20
CA MET A 405 -33.37 14.89 -21.94
C MET A 405 -34.19 13.60 -21.83
N THR A 406 -35.47 13.66 -22.16
CA THR A 406 -36.35 12.48 -22.12
C THR A 406 -35.93 11.40 -23.12
N LYS A 407 -35.51 11.81 -24.34
CA LYS A 407 -35.00 10.90 -25.37
C LYS A 407 -33.68 10.25 -24.93
N MET A 408 -32.74 11.00 -24.39
CA MET A 408 -31.47 10.47 -23.88
C MET A 408 -31.71 9.45 -22.75
N CYS A 409 -32.53 9.82 -21.76
CA CYS A 409 -32.86 8.96 -20.62
C CYS A 409 -33.74 7.76 -21.00
N SER A 410 -34.14 7.60 -22.26
CA SER A 410 -34.83 6.39 -22.72
C SER A 410 -33.86 5.23 -22.94
N THR A 411 -32.59 5.51 -23.25
CA THR A 411 -31.54 4.51 -23.48
C THR A 411 -31.25 3.72 -22.22
N LYS A 412 -31.36 2.39 -22.29
CA LYS A 412 -31.17 1.47 -21.16
C LYS A 412 -29.79 0.81 -21.14
N ILE A 413 -29.12 0.76 -22.28
CA ILE A 413 -27.86 0.01 -22.45
C ILE A 413 -26.69 0.96 -22.17
N ALA A 414 -25.75 0.51 -21.34
CA ALA A 414 -24.49 1.20 -21.04
C ALA A 414 -24.65 2.69 -20.68
N PHE A 415 -25.78 3.07 -20.07
CA PHE A 415 -26.13 4.47 -19.86
C PHE A 415 -25.09 5.28 -19.07
N PRO A 416 -24.49 4.75 -17.97
CA PRO A 416 -23.41 5.44 -17.27
C PRO A 416 -22.19 5.72 -18.15
N LEU A 417 -21.77 4.72 -18.92
CA LEU A 417 -20.66 4.88 -19.87
C LEU A 417 -20.99 5.94 -20.92
N LEU A 418 -22.19 5.90 -21.49
CA LEU A 418 -22.63 6.91 -22.47
C LEU A 418 -22.64 8.33 -21.89
N CYS A 419 -23.06 8.52 -20.64
CA CYS A 419 -23.02 9.84 -20.00
C CYS A 419 -21.59 10.37 -19.93
N ARG A 420 -20.65 9.56 -19.43
CA ARG A 420 -19.24 9.93 -19.35
C ARG A 420 -18.65 10.27 -20.72
N MET A 421 -18.91 9.43 -21.71
CA MET A 421 -18.39 9.63 -23.07
C MET A 421 -18.96 10.88 -23.72
N PHE A 422 -20.27 11.07 -23.59
CA PHE A 422 -20.99 12.23 -24.12
C PHE A 422 -20.39 13.54 -23.63
N THR A 423 -20.04 13.65 -22.35
CA THR A 423 -19.45 14.86 -21.77
C THR A 423 -17.95 15.00 -21.97
N ALA A 424 -17.26 13.93 -22.39
CA ALA A 424 -15.82 13.96 -22.62
C ALA A 424 -15.42 14.50 -24.01
N ASN A 425 -16.36 14.66 -24.94
CA ASN A 425 -16.06 15.05 -26.32
C ASN A 425 -17.09 16.06 -26.87
N GLU A 426 -16.60 17.22 -27.32
CA GLU A 426 -17.45 18.27 -27.87
C GLU A 426 -18.26 17.85 -29.11
N ASN A 427 -17.75 16.91 -29.92
CA ASN A 427 -18.48 16.41 -31.08
C ASN A 427 -19.70 15.60 -30.63
N PHE A 428 -19.57 14.80 -29.57
CA PHE A 428 -20.69 14.03 -29.03
C PHE A 428 -21.74 14.94 -28.40
N LEU A 429 -21.31 16.00 -27.71
CA LEU A 429 -22.23 17.03 -27.18
C LEU A 429 -23.13 17.62 -28.27
N ARG A 430 -22.60 17.89 -29.47
CA ARG A 430 -23.35 18.43 -30.62
C ARG A 430 -24.42 17.46 -31.14
N GLU A 431 -24.20 16.16 -31.02
CA GLU A 431 -25.15 15.13 -31.47
C GLU A 431 -26.39 14.99 -30.55
N LYS A 432 -26.33 15.51 -29.32
CA LYS A 432 -27.43 15.47 -28.35
C LYS A 432 -28.05 14.06 -28.24
N ALA A 433 -29.37 13.91 -28.38
CA ALA A 433 -30.02 12.61 -28.18
C ALA A 433 -29.67 11.57 -29.26
N ASN A 434 -29.12 12.00 -30.40
CA ASN A 434 -28.72 11.07 -31.46
C ASN A 434 -27.56 10.18 -30.98
N PHE A 435 -26.61 10.74 -30.23
CA PHE A 435 -25.50 9.99 -29.63
C PHE A 435 -26.01 8.81 -28.77
N PHE A 436 -26.99 9.05 -27.91
CA PHE A 436 -27.56 8.02 -27.03
C PHE A 436 -28.41 6.98 -27.77
N ARG A 437 -28.94 7.32 -28.96
CA ARG A 437 -29.74 6.41 -29.79
C ARG A 437 -28.86 5.53 -30.68
N SER A 438 -27.78 6.10 -31.20
CA SER A 438 -26.85 5.44 -32.11
C SER A 438 -25.49 6.12 -32.02
N PRO A 439 -24.61 5.67 -31.11
CA PRO A 439 -23.23 6.17 -31.04
C PRO A 439 -22.39 5.55 -32.17
N SER A 440 -22.89 5.63 -33.40
CA SER A 440 -22.32 4.97 -34.58
C SER A 440 -20.94 5.51 -34.92
N VAL A 441 -20.68 6.80 -34.68
CA VAL A 441 -19.35 7.40 -34.89
C VAL A 441 -18.30 6.74 -34.01
N LEU A 442 -18.67 6.36 -32.78
CA LEU A 442 -17.77 5.67 -31.86
C LEU A 442 -17.56 4.22 -32.27
N PHE A 443 -18.64 3.49 -32.55
CA PHE A 443 -18.53 2.11 -33.01
C PHE A 443 -17.72 2.00 -34.30
N GLN A 444 -17.82 2.99 -35.20
CA GLN A 444 -17.04 3.01 -36.42
C GLN A 444 -15.54 3.13 -36.14
N GLN A 445 -15.12 4.04 -35.25
CA GLN A 445 -13.70 4.19 -34.88
C GLN A 445 -13.14 2.94 -34.18
N GLU A 446 -13.92 2.32 -33.28
CA GLU A 446 -13.52 1.08 -32.60
C GLU A 446 -13.49 -0.10 -33.57
N LEU A 447 -14.45 -0.21 -34.49
CA LEU A 447 -14.45 -1.23 -35.54
C LEU A 447 -13.29 -1.05 -36.52
N ASP A 448 -12.97 0.18 -36.92
CA ASP A 448 -11.82 0.50 -37.78
C ASP A 448 -10.49 0.16 -37.08
N SER A 449 -10.40 0.41 -35.78
CA SER A 449 -9.25 0.03 -34.93
C SER A 449 -9.15 -1.50 -34.83
N LEU A 450 -10.26 -2.18 -34.53
CA LEU A 450 -10.29 -3.62 -34.41
C LEU A 450 -9.92 -4.31 -35.72
N GLN A 451 -10.37 -3.78 -36.87
CA GLN A 451 -9.98 -4.27 -38.19
C GLN A 451 -8.46 -4.20 -38.38
N LYS A 452 -7.80 -3.13 -37.92
CA LYS A 452 -6.35 -2.93 -38.06
C LYS A 452 -5.51 -3.77 -37.09
N TYR A 453 -5.94 -3.87 -35.83
CA TYR A 453 -5.11 -4.44 -34.76
C TYR A 453 -5.50 -5.88 -34.40
N ASN A 454 -6.70 -6.33 -34.75
CA ASN A 454 -7.19 -7.67 -34.47
C ASN A 454 -8.17 -8.15 -35.57
N GLU A 455 -7.65 -8.27 -36.79
CA GLU A 455 -8.37 -8.73 -37.99
C GLU A 455 -9.23 -9.98 -37.76
N ARG A 456 -8.78 -10.89 -36.90
CA ARG A 456 -9.48 -12.15 -36.59
C ARG A 456 -10.71 -11.93 -35.72
N MET A 457 -10.61 -11.08 -34.70
CA MET A 457 -11.75 -10.72 -33.85
C MET A 457 -12.77 -9.89 -34.63
N TYR A 458 -12.28 -8.94 -35.44
CA TYR A 458 -13.13 -8.20 -36.37
C TYR A 458 -13.86 -9.15 -37.33
N CYS A 459 -13.16 -10.13 -37.91
CA CYS A 459 -13.76 -11.12 -38.78
C CYS A 459 -14.85 -11.96 -38.08
N VAL A 460 -14.63 -12.40 -36.83
CA VAL A 460 -15.67 -13.11 -36.06
C VAL A 460 -16.89 -12.22 -35.80
N LEU A 461 -16.71 -10.92 -35.54
CA LEU A 461 -17.83 -9.98 -35.42
C LEU A 461 -18.60 -9.81 -36.74
N VAL A 462 -17.91 -9.73 -37.88
CA VAL A 462 -18.58 -9.67 -39.17
C VAL A 462 -19.33 -10.98 -39.45
N LEU A 463 -18.74 -12.13 -39.14
CA LEU A 463 -19.42 -13.42 -39.26
C LEU A 463 -20.71 -13.48 -38.41
N LEU A 464 -20.71 -12.89 -37.21
CA LEU A 464 -21.91 -12.77 -36.35
C LEU A 464 -23.04 -11.96 -36.97
N LEU A 465 -22.76 -11.09 -37.94
CA LEU A 465 -23.78 -10.30 -38.64
C LEU A 465 -24.41 -11.07 -39.81
N PHE A 466 -23.69 -12.03 -40.40
CA PHE A 466 -24.12 -12.74 -41.61
C PHE A 466 -24.62 -14.16 -41.35
N PHE A 467 -24.30 -14.72 -40.19
CA PHE A 467 -24.59 -16.10 -39.83
C PHE A 467 -25.26 -16.18 -38.45
N ASP A 468 -26.24 -17.05 -38.33
CA ASP A 468 -26.84 -17.34 -37.02
C ASP A 468 -25.92 -18.22 -36.15
N VAL A 469 -26.29 -18.39 -34.86
CA VAL A 469 -25.49 -19.18 -33.90
C VAL A 469 -25.30 -20.63 -34.36
N LYS A 470 -26.29 -21.25 -35.02
CA LYS A 470 -26.19 -22.65 -35.48
C LYS A 470 -25.29 -22.76 -36.70
N GLU A 471 -25.39 -21.83 -37.64
CA GLU A 471 -24.52 -21.74 -38.80
C GLU A 471 -23.06 -21.51 -38.38
N LEU A 472 -22.82 -20.63 -37.42
CA LEU A 472 -21.48 -20.38 -36.87
C LEU A 472 -20.91 -21.60 -36.16
N GLN A 473 -21.71 -22.33 -35.39
CA GLN A 473 -21.30 -23.60 -34.80
C GLN A 473 -20.85 -24.60 -35.86
N CYS A 474 -21.56 -24.67 -37.01
CA CYS A 474 -21.16 -25.49 -38.15
C CYS A 474 -19.90 -24.98 -38.85
N ILE A 475 -19.72 -23.66 -38.99
CA ILE A 475 -18.53 -23.04 -39.57
C ILE A 475 -17.28 -23.33 -38.73
N PHE A 476 -17.40 -23.26 -37.40
CA PHE A 476 -16.31 -23.47 -36.47
C PHE A 476 -16.02 -24.95 -36.19
N ASP A 477 -16.91 -25.86 -36.58
CA ASP A 477 -16.66 -27.31 -36.53
C ASP A 477 -15.87 -27.76 -37.78
N ILE A 478 -14.63 -28.21 -37.57
CA ILE A 478 -13.75 -28.68 -38.64
C ILE A 478 -14.34 -29.91 -39.36
N GLN A 479 -15.17 -30.70 -38.68
CA GLN A 479 -15.77 -31.90 -39.23
C GLN A 479 -17.01 -31.62 -40.09
N ARG A 480 -17.54 -30.39 -40.05
CA ARG A 480 -18.75 -30.00 -40.78
C ARG A 480 -18.43 -29.21 -42.05
N LYS A 481 -19.30 -29.39 -43.05
CA LYS A 481 -19.28 -28.57 -44.27
C LYS A 481 -19.90 -27.21 -43.95
N ILE A 482 -19.33 -26.17 -44.55
CA ILE A 482 -19.89 -24.82 -44.50
C ILE A 482 -20.97 -24.74 -45.59
N GLU A 483 -22.22 -24.50 -45.21
CA GLU A 483 -23.35 -24.46 -46.15
C GLU A 483 -23.25 -23.27 -47.10
N ARG A 484 -23.01 -22.05 -46.57
CA ARG A 484 -22.83 -20.81 -47.35
C ARG A 484 -21.34 -20.45 -47.46
N ARG A 485 -20.56 -21.33 -48.10
CA ARG A 485 -19.10 -21.20 -48.20
C ARG A 485 -18.67 -19.95 -48.97
N ASP A 486 -19.43 -19.58 -49.99
CA ASP A 486 -19.32 -18.36 -50.77
C ASP A 486 -19.42 -17.09 -49.90
N VAL A 487 -20.44 -17.03 -49.02
CA VAL A 487 -20.60 -15.92 -48.07
C VAL A 487 -19.48 -15.91 -47.04
N TYR A 488 -19.07 -17.08 -46.56
CA TYR A 488 -17.95 -17.21 -45.63
C TYR A 488 -16.63 -16.71 -46.23
N ALA A 489 -16.31 -17.13 -47.46
CA ALA A 489 -15.12 -16.69 -48.19
C ALA A 489 -15.14 -15.18 -48.45
N LEU A 490 -16.31 -14.63 -48.80
CA LEU A 490 -16.50 -13.19 -48.98
C LEU A 490 -16.24 -12.42 -47.68
N VAL A 491 -16.72 -12.90 -46.53
CA VAL A 491 -16.48 -12.28 -45.22
C VAL A 491 -14.99 -12.34 -44.86
N LEU A 492 -14.32 -13.47 -45.08
CA LEU A 492 -12.87 -13.58 -44.85
C LEU A 492 -12.09 -12.58 -45.70
N SER A 493 -12.38 -12.53 -47.01
CA SER A 493 -11.74 -11.59 -47.94
C SER A 493 -12.02 -10.13 -47.59
N ALA A 494 -13.22 -9.78 -47.14
CA ALA A 494 -13.57 -8.42 -46.74
C ALA A 494 -12.91 -7.98 -45.43
N CYS A 495 -12.47 -8.94 -44.62
CA CYS A 495 -11.75 -8.68 -43.36
C CYS A 495 -10.23 -8.84 -43.48
N ASP A 496 -9.70 -8.99 -44.70
CA ASP A 496 -8.29 -9.28 -44.98
C ASP A 496 -7.75 -10.56 -44.30
N VAL A 497 -8.64 -11.52 -44.00
CA VAL A 497 -8.28 -12.79 -43.37
C VAL A 497 -8.09 -13.88 -44.45
N PRO A 498 -6.97 -14.63 -44.45
CA PRO A 498 -6.74 -15.68 -45.45
C PRO A 498 -7.81 -16.78 -45.40
N GLU A 499 -8.30 -17.23 -46.56
CA GLU A 499 -9.26 -18.35 -46.65
C GLU A 499 -8.75 -19.66 -46.01
N GLY A 500 -7.43 -19.84 -45.95
CA GLY A 500 -6.76 -20.97 -45.29
C GLY A 500 -6.68 -20.87 -43.77
N ILE A 501 -7.28 -19.86 -43.13
CA ILE A 501 -7.23 -19.70 -41.67
C ILE A 501 -7.83 -20.92 -40.97
N SER A 502 -7.13 -21.37 -39.92
CA SER A 502 -7.62 -22.46 -39.09
C SER A 502 -8.98 -22.11 -38.47
N ARG A 503 -10.01 -22.90 -38.78
CA ARG A 503 -11.35 -22.74 -38.18
C ARG A 503 -11.32 -22.82 -36.66
N ASN A 504 -10.39 -23.59 -36.08
CA ASN A 504 -10.16 -23.62 -34.63
C ASN A 504 -9.62 -22.29 -34.09
N SER A 505 -8.84 -21.54 -34.86
CA SER A 505 -8.35 -20.22 -34.47
C SER A 505 -9.52 -19.23 -34.32
N LEU A 506 -10.47 -19.26 -35.26
CA LEU A 506 -11.69 -18.44 -35.19
C LEU A 506 -12.69 -18.97 -34.16
N LYS A 507 -12.81 -20.30 -33.99
CA LYS A 507 -13.62 -20.95 -32.95
C LYS A 507 -13.17 -20.52 -31.57
N ASN A 508 -11.87 -20.57 -31.32
CA ASN A 508 -11.25 -20.09 -30.10
C ASN A 508 -11.43 -18.58 -29.93
N ILE A 509 -11.92 -17.84 -30.92
CA ILE A 509 -12.26 -16.42 -30.77
C ILE A 509 -13.77 -16.22 -30.51
N TYR A 510 -14.60 -17.13 -31.04
CA TYR A 510 -16.05 -17.08 -30.90
C TYR A 510 -16.54 -17.55 -29.53
N TYR A 511 -15.98 -18.66 -29.02
CA TYR A 511 -16.23 -19.17 -27.66
C TYR A 511 -15.28 -18.53 -26.68
#